data_AF-A0A2W6SFS5-F1
#
_entry.id   AF-A0A2W6SFS5-F1
#
_cell.length_a   1.000
_cell.length_b   1.000
_cell.length_c   1.000
_cell.angle_alpha   90.00
_cell.angle_beta   90.00
_cell.angle_gamma   90.00
#
_symmetry.space_group_name_H-M   'P 1'
#
loop_
_entity.id
_entity.type
_entity.pdbx_description
1 polymer ?
#
loop_
_entity_poly.entity_id
_entity_poly.type
_entity_poly.pdbx_seq_one_letter_code
_entity_poly.pdbx_strand_id
1 'polypeptide(L)' 'SAHSTRIGLNQDLFASGEDLAGIMDALRWKSPRMPLAYNRNLAAEQGAAGRLMAKIG' A
#
# COMPACT_ATOMS: atom_id res chain seq x y z
N SER A 1 0.61 -17.99 7.78
CA SER A 1 2.09 -18.05 7.75
C SER A 1 2.64 -16.64 7.95
N ALA A 2 3.91 -16.46 8.32
CA ALA A 2 4.52 -15.13 8.45
C ALA A 2 4.45 -14.30 7.15
N HIS A 3 4.45 -14.98 6.00
CA HIS A 3 4.32 -14.34 4.69
C HIS A 3 2.93 -13.69 4.49
N SER A 4 1.85 -14.43 4.78
CA SER A 4 0.49 -13.90 4.64
C SER A 4 0.23 -12.71 5.58
N THR A 5 0.73 -12.77 6.82
CA THR A 5 0.63 -11.66 7.78
C THR A 5 1.32 -10.40 7.25
N ARG A 6 2.50 -10.54 6.64
CA ARG A 6 3.22 -9.41 6.03
C ARG A 6 2.47 -8.81 4.83
N ILE A 7 1.78 -9.62 4.03
CA ILE A 7 0.95 -9.12 2.92
C ILE A 7 -0.25 -8.34 3.44
N GLY A 8 -0.95 -8.86 4.45
CA GLY A 8 -2.10 -8.16 5.06
C GLY A 8 -1.69 -6.80 5.61
N LEU A 9 -0.62 -6.75 6.42
CA LEU A 9 -0.14 -5.48 6.98
C LEU A 9 0.34 -4.49 5.90
N ASN A 10 0.89 -4.98 4.78
CA ASN A 10 1.23 -4.12 3.63
C ASN A 10 -0.01 -3.46 3.00
N GLN A 11 -1.13 -4.18 2.96
CA GLN A 11 -2.40 -3.68 2.42
C GLN A 11 -3.06 -2.69 3.38
N ASP A 12 -3.03 -2.98 4.68
CA ASP A 12 -3.58 -2.11 5.72
C ASP A 12 -2.87 -0.75 5.75
N LEU A 13 -1.53 -0.74 5.74
CA LEU A 13 -0.74 0.49 5.71
C LEU A 13 -0.97 1.29 4.42
N PHE A 14 -1.12 0.60 3.28
CA PHE A 14 -1.41 1.28 2.02
C PHE A 14 -2.81 1.93 2.04
N ALA A 15 -3.81 1.23 2.59
CA ALA A 15 -5.17 1.73 2.73
C ALA A 15 -5.26 2.88 3.74
N SER A 16 -4.40 2.91 4.77
CA SER A 16 -4.30 4.05 5.69
C SER A 16 -3.62 5.28 5.06
N GLY A 17 -3.11 5.15 3.84
CA GLY A 17 -2.47 6.24 3.10
C GLY A 17 -0.99 6.42 3.39
N GLU A 18 -0.34 5.46 4.07
CA GLU A 18 1.11 5.45 4.28
C GLU A 18 1.84 5.49 2.93
N ASP A 19 3.00 6.16 2.89
CA ASP A 19 3.77 6.23 1.66
C ASP A 19 4.52 4.91 1.39
N LEU A 20 4.88 4.68 0.13
CA LEU A 20 5.53 3.43 -0.27
C LEU A 20 6.90 3.26 0.42
N ALA A 21 7.65 4.33 0.66
CA ALA A 21 8.95 4.25 1.31
C ALA A 21 8.81 3.86 2.80
N GLY A 22 7.83 4.43 3.51
CA GLY A 22 7.46 4.07 4.88
C GLY A 22 7.04 2.61 4.99
N ILE A 23 6.17 2.14 4.08
CA ILE A 23 5.78 0.71 4.01
C ILE A 23 7.00 -0.18 3.76
N MET A 24 7.88 0.21 2.85
CA MET A 24 9.08 -0.56 2.54
C MET A 24 10.04 -0.64 3.73
N ASP A 25 10.24 0.45 4.46
CA ASP A 25 11.07 0.47 5.66
C ASP A 25 10.48 -0.41 6.77
N ALA A 26 9.20 -0.18 7.11
CA ALA A 26 8.49 -0.87 8.19
C ALA A 26 8.45 -2.39 7.98
N LEU A 27 8.22 -2.83 6.74
CA LEU A 27 8.10 -4.24 6.41
C LEU A 27 9.39 -4.84 5.86
N ARG A 28 10.49 -4.08 5.76
CA ARG A 28 11.78 -4.54 5.21
C ARG A 28 11.66 -5.07 3.78
N TRP A 29 10.92 -4.37 2.91
CA TRP A 29 10.90 -4.66 1.48
C TRP A 29 12.14 -4.05 0.82
N LYS A 30 12.94 -4.88 0.16
CA LYS A 30 14.13 -4.42 -0.59
C LYS A 30 13.80 -3.85 -1.97
N SER A 31 12.62 -4.14 -2.49
CA SER A 31 12.18 -3.75 -3.83
C SER A 31 10.72 -3.31 -3.79
N PRO A 32 10.34 -2.27 -4.56
CA PRO A 32 8.97 -1.79 -4.63
C PRO A 32 8.05 -2.72 -5.43
N ARG A 33 8.60 -3.68 -6.21
CA ARG A 33 7.81 -4.52 -7.13
C ARG A 33 6.72 -5.31 -6.42
N MET A 34 7.08 -6.04 -5.37
CA MET A 34 6.14 -6.90 -4.64
C MET A 34 5.09 -6.11 -3.83
N PRO A 35 5.46 -5.11 -3.01
CA PRO A 35 4.45 -4.35 -2.27
C PRO A 35 3.45 -3.64 -3.20
N LEU A 36 3.89 -3.14 -4.36
CA LEU A 36 2.98 -2.59 -5.38
C LEU A 36 2.09 -3.65 -6.04
N ALA A 37 2.62 -4.85 -6.31
CA ALA A 37 1.84 -5.94 -6.90
C ALA A 37 0.68 -6.38 -5.98
N TYR A 38 0.91 -6.45 -4.67
CA TYR A 38 -0.11 -6.83 -3.70
C TYR A 38 -1.19 -5.76 -3.49
N ASN A 39 -0.92 -4.51 -3.86
CA ASN A 39 -1.81 -3.37 -3.66
C ASN A 39 -2.47 -2.87 -4.97
N ARG A 40 -2.26 -3.53 -6.11
CA ARG A 40 -2.71 -3.04 -7.43
C ARG A 40 -4.22 -2.75 -7.48
N ASN A 41 -5.02 -3.56 -6.79
CA ASN A 41 -6.48 -3.36 -6.73
C ASN A 41 -6.86 -2.21 -5.78
N LEU A 42 -6.11 -2.01 -4.70
CA LEU A 42 -6.31 -0.91 -3.74
C LEU A 42 -5.86 0.45 -4.30
N ALA A 43 -4.87 0.46 -5.20
CA ALA A 43 -4.28 1.67 -5.75
C ALA A 43 -5.26 2.53 -6.57
N ALA A 44 -6.32 1.94 -7.13
CA ALA A 44 -7.34 2.67 -7.87
C ALA A 44 -8.12 3.66 -6.98
N GLU A 45 -8.40 3.27 -5.73
CA GLU A 45 -9.20 4.06 -4.79
C GLU A 45 -8.33 4.82 -3.79
N GLN A 46 -7.27 4.16 -3.29
CA GLN A 46 -6.44 4.67 -2.21
C GLN A 46 -5.14 5.33 -2.70
N GLY A 47 -4.89 5.35 -4.02
CA GLY A 47 -3.79 6.11 -4.62
C GLY A 47 -3.98 7.62 -4.47
N ALA A 48 -2.91 8.40 -4.66
CA ALA A 48 -2.96 9.86 -4.49
C ALA A 48 -4.07 10.54 -5.31
N ALA A 49 -4.30 10.07 -6.54
CA ALA A 49 -5.40 10.53 -7.39
C ALA A 49 -6.78 10.13 -6.83
N GLY A 50 -6.97 8.87 -6.41
CA GLY A 50 -8.23 8.41 -5.82
C GLY A 50 -8.58 9.18 -4.53
N ARG A 51 -7.59 9.43 -3.67
CA ARG A 51 -7.76 10.26 -2.47
C ARG A 51 -8.07 11.73 -2.79
N LEU A 52 -7.50 12.28 -3.86
CA LEU A 52 -7.83 13.63 -4.31
C LEU A 52 -9.27 13.67 -4.83
N MET A 53 -9.67 12.72 -5.66
CA MET A 53 -11.03 12.61 -6.18
C MET A 53 -12.07 12.51 -5.06
N ALA A 54 -11.80 11.71 -4.03
CA ALA A 54 -12.66 11.59 -2.85
C ALA A 54 -12.78 12.88 -2.00
N LYS A 55 -11.85 13.83 -2.14
CA LYS A 55 -11.89 15.12 -1.44
C LYS A 55 -12.59 16.23 -2.24
N ILE A 56 -12.63 16.10 -3.57
CA ILE A 56 -13.15 17.14 -4.48
C ILE A 56 -14.52 16.78 -5.09
N GLY A 57 -14.93 15.51 -5.03
CA GLY A 57 -16.28 15.05 -5.38
C GLY A 57 -17.20 15.08 -4.16
#